data_AF-A0A428ANL4-F1
#
_entry.id   AF-A0A428ANL4-F1
#
_cell.length_a   1.000
_cell.length_b   1.000
_cell.length_c   1.000
_cell.angle_alpha   90.00
_cell.angle_beta   90.00
_cell.angle_gamma   90.00
#
_symmetry.space_group_name_H-M   'P 1'
#
loop_
_entity.id
_entity.type
_entity.pdbx_description
1 polymer ?
#
loop_
_entity_poly.entity_id
_entity_poly.type
_entity_poly.pdbx_seq_one_letter_code
_entity_poly.pdbx_strand_id
1 'polypeptide(L)' 'MTQFTTELLNFLAQKQDIDGFFRSSLETVMNDLLQAELSAFLGYEPYDKANYFKANSRNGTY' A
#
# COMPACT_ATOMS: atom_id res chain seq x y z
N MET A 1 -6.94 -1.56 -2.17
CA MET A 1 -8.03 -1.12 -3.09
C MET A 1 -9.31 -1.91 -2.85
N THR A 2 -10.43 -1.25 -2.57
CA THR A 2 -11.72 -1.93 -2.28
C THR A 2 -12.67 -1.98 -3.48
N GLN A 3 -12.45 -1.17 -4.53
CA GLN A 3 -13.38 -0.99 -5.65
C GLN A 3 -12.71 -1.00 -7.03
N PHE A 4 -11.64 -1.81 -7.20
CA PHE A 4 -10.82 -1.84 -8.41
C PHE A 4 -11.65 -1.95 -9.70
N THR A 5 -12.62 -2.86 -9.76
CA THR A 5 -13.46 -3.05 -10.97
C THR A 5 -14.32 -1.82 -11.27
N THR A 6 -14.85 -1.14 -10.25
CA THR A 6 -15.63 0.09 -10.40
C THR A 6 -14.76 1.23 -10.92
N GLU A 7 -13.56 1.38 -10.37
CA GLU A 7 -12.57 2.38 -10.79
C GLU A 7 -12.10 2.13 -12.24
N LEU A 8 -11.82 0.87 -12.58
CA LEU A 8 -11.45 0.45 -13.94
C LEU A 8 -12.56 0.76 -14.96
N LEU A 9 -13.82 0.43 -14.63
CA LEU A 9 -14.96 0.70 -15.51
C LEU A 9 -15.15 2.21 -15.76
N ASN A 10 -15.03 3.01 -14.70
CA ASN A 10 -15.08 4.47 -14.81
C ASN A 10 -13.94 5.04 -15.66
N PHE A 11 -12.75 4.45 -15.54
CA PHE A 11 -11.56 4.85 -16.30
C PHE A 11 -11.71 4.53 -17.79
N LEU A 12 -12.17 3.30 -18.11
CA LEU A 12 -12.46 2.87 -19.48
C LEU A 12 -13.55 3.73 -20.14
N ALA A 13 -14.60 4.10 -19.39
CA ALA A 13 -15.65 4.99 -19.88
C ALA A 13 -15.11 6.37 -20.30
N GLN A 14 -14.06 6.85 -19.65
CA GLN A 14 -13.39 8.12 -19.95
C GLN A 14 -12.36 8.01 -21.10
N LYS A 15 -12.11 6.80 -21.63
CA LYS A 15 -11.15 6.53 -22.72
C LYS A 15 -9.73 7.05 -22.42
N GLN A 16 -9.33 7.00 -21.15
CA GLN A 16 -8.00 7.41 -20.69
C GLN A 16 -6.96 6.30 -20.92
N ASP A 17 -5.68 6.65 -20.80
CA ASP A 17 -4.56 5.71 -20.97
C ASP A 17 -4.46 4.70 -19.82
N ILE A 18 -4.60 3.42 -20.14
CA ILE A 18 -4.78 2.35 -19.17
C ILE A 18 -3.49 1.94 -18.44
N ASP A 19 -2.34 2.21 -19.04
CA ASP A 19 -1.04 1.79 -18.50
C ASP A 19 -0.75 2.48 -17.17
N GLY A 20 -1.04 3.78 -17.08
CA GLY A 20 -0.90 4.56 -15.85
C GLY A 20 -1.80 4.05 -14.73
N PHE A 21 -3.04 3.66 -15.06
CA PHE A 21 -4.01 3.12 -14.10
C PHE A 21 -3.53 1.79 -13.50
N PHE A 22 -3.07 0.85 -14.35
CA PHE A 22 -2.56 -0.43 -13.85
C PHE A 22 -1.27 -0.27 -13.06
N ARG A 23 -0.36 0.62 -13.49
CA ARG A 23 0.90 0.88 -12.78
C ARG A 23 0.63 1.37 -11.35
N SER A 24 -0.21 2.39 -11.18
CA SER A 24 -0.51 2.95 -9.85
C SER A 24 -1.31 1.97 -8.97
N SER A 25 -2.22 1.21 -9.58
CA SER A 25 -2.97 0.15 -8.92
C SER A 25 -2.02 -0.92 -8.35
N LEU A 26 -1.07 -1.38 -9.16
CA LEU A 26 -0.09 -2.38 -8.75
C LEU A 26 0.84 -1.82 -7.66
N GLU A 27 1.36 -0.61 -7.85
CA GLU A 27 2.21 0.08 -6.88
C GLU A 27 1.53 0.17 -5.51
N THR A 28 0.25 0.54 -5.47
CA THR A 28 -0.53 0.61 -4.23
C THR A 28 -0.61 -0.76 -3.53
N VAL A 29 -0.95 -1.82 -4.27
CA VAL A 29 -1.07 -3.17 -3.68
C VAL A 29 0.28 -3.69 -3.21
N MET A 30 1.35 -3.43 -3.95
CA MET A 30 2.70 -3.83 -3.54
C MET A 30 3.13 -3.09 -2.28
N ASN A 31 2.85 -1.79 -2.18
CA ASN A 31 3.17 -1.00 -0.99
C ASN A 31 2.37 -1.46 0.23
N ASP A 32 1.07 -1.72 0.07
CA ASP A 32 0.22 -2.27 1.13
C ASP A 32 0.77 -3.62 1.64
N LEU A 33 1.18 -4.49 0.73
CA LEU A 33 1.76 -5.80 1.07
C LEU A 33 3.10 -5.65 1.81
N LEU A 34 4.01 -4.81 1.30
CA LEU A 34 5.31 -4.57 1.94
C LEU A 34 5.16 -3.95 3.33
N GLN A 35 4.19 -3.06 3.52
CA GLN A 35 3.89 -2.49 4.84
C GLN A 35 3.38 -3.56 5.81
N ALA A 36 2.50 -4.47 5.36
CA ALA A 36 2.01 -5.58 6.16
C ALA A 36 3.11 -6.59 6.52
N GLU A 37 3.99 -6.93 5.56
CA GLU A 37 5.16 -7.78 5.81
C GLU A 37 6.12 -7.14 6.81
N LEU A 38 6.36 -5.83 6.71
CA LEU A 38 7.19 -5.12 7.67
C LEU A 38 6.58 -5.12 9.08
N SER A 39 5.26 -4.95 9.20
CA SER A 39 4.54 -5.09 10.48
C SER A 39 4.68 -6.50 11.06
N ALA A 40 4.49 -7.53 10.23
CA ALA A 40 4.66 -8.92 10.65
C ALA A 40 6.09 -9.23 11.10
N PHE A 41 7.09 -8.71 10.39
CA PHE A 41 8.51 -8.90 10.73
C PHE A 41 8.91 -8.17 12.01
N LEU A 42 8.49 -6.92 12.19
CA LEU A 42 8.82 -6.13 13.37
C LEU A 42 7.99 -6.53 14.60
N GLY A 43 6.83 -7.17 14.40
CA GLY A 43 5.91 -7.56 15.46
C GLY A 43 5.11 -6.40 16.06
N TYR A 44 5.05 -5.26 15.37
CA TYR A 44 4.29 -4.08 15.83
C TYR A 44 3.84 -3.20 14.65
N GLU A 45 2.71 -2.52 14.81
CA GLU A 45 2.16 -1.58 13.81
C GLU A 45 2.81 -0.20 13.88
N PRO A 46 2.81 0.59 12.78
CA PRO A 46 3.34 1.95 12.79
C PRO A 46 2.85 2.77 14.00
N TYR A 47 3.78 3.40 14.72
CA TYR A 47 3.53 4.23 15.90
C TYR A 47 2.94 3.52 17.13
N ASP A 48 3.01 2.19 17.20
CA ASP A 48 2.69 1.46 18.43
C ASP A 48 3.60 1.89 19.60
N LYS A 49 2.99 2.49 20.64
CA LYS A 49 3.67 3.04 21.82
C LYS A 49 4.27 1.96 22.71
N ALA A 50 3.78 0.72 22.68
CA ALA A 50 4.31 -0.35 23.52
C ALA A 50 5.78 -0.69 23.18
N ASN A 51 6.17 -0.45 21.93
CA ASN A 51 7.48 -0.81 21.36
C ASN A 51 8.45 0.38 21.23
N TYR A 52 8.04 1.56 21.69
CA TYR A 52 8.87 2.77 21.69
C TYR A 52 10.16 2.54 22.50
N PHE A 53 11.33 2.81 21.88
CA PHE A 53 12.68 2.64 22.44
C PHE A 53 13.14 1.20 22.73
N LYS A 54 12.38 0.17 22.35
CA LYS A 54 12.73 -1.24 22.61
C LYS A 54 13.05 -2.06 21.36
N ALA A 55 12.55 -1.65 20.20
CA ALA A 55 12.65 -2.40 18.94
C ALA A 55 13.32 -1.56 17.83
N ASN A 56 13.66 -2.21 16.72
CA ASN A 56 14.16 -1.54 15.53
C ASN A 56 13.14 -0.53 15.01
N SER A 57 13.58 0.69 14.73
CA SER A 57 12.71 1.77 14.22
C SER A 57 12.44 1.61 12.72
N ARG A 58 11.20 1.90 12.31
CA ARG A 58 10.85 2.13 10.90
C ARG A 58 11.51 3.44 10.43
N ASN A 59 12.19 3.43 9.29
CA ASN A 59 12.94 4.59 8.78
C ASN A 59 12.82 4.73 7.25
N GLY A 60 11.61 4.99 6.77
CA GLY A 60 11.33 5.13 5.34
C GLY A 60 9.85 4.96 5.04
N THR A 61 9.51 4.97 3.75
CA THR A 61 8.15 4.76 3.24
C THR A 61 8.20 3.84 2.03
N TYR A 62 7.07 3.19 1.74
CA TYR A 62 6.83 2.46 0.50
C TYR A 62 5.75 3.21 -0.28
#